data_AF-A0A7W9CD66-F1
#
_entry.id   AF-A0A7W9CD66-F1
#
_cell.length_a   1.000
_cell.length_b   1.000
_cell.length_c   1.000
_cell.angle_alpha   90.00
_cell.angle_beta   90.00
_cell.angle_gamma   90.00
#
_symmetry.space_group_name_H-M   'P 1'
#
loop_
_entity.id
_entity.type
_entity.pdbx_description
1 polymer ?
#
loop_
_entity_poly.entity_id
_entity_poly.type
_entity_poly.pdbx_seq_one_letter_code
_entity_poly.pdbx_strand_id
1 'polypeptide(L)'
;MDEMLETHLQELRRGTVVLACLQLLRTPGYGYGLLEELERRGFATDANTLYPLLRRLEKQGHLTSEWNTDEARPRKFYRTSSVGIRLADTLTTEWASLTAAIATLTTDTSEQEH
;
A
#
# COMPACT_ATOMS: atom_id res chain seq x y z
N MET A 1 18.21 10.38 -14.86
CA MET A 1 17.81 9.15 -14.14
C MET A 1 17.33 8.20 -15.22
N ASP A 2 17.75 6.94 -15.18
CA ASP A 2 17.43 5.95 -16.23
C ASP A 2 15.90 5.72 -16.29
N GLU A 3 15.28 6.01 -17.44
CA GLU A 3 13.83 5.91 -17.65
C GLU A 3 13.32 4.47 -17.42
N MET A 4 14.17 3.46 -17.69
CA MET A 4 13.87 2.07 -17.39
C MET A 4 13.79 1.80 -15.89
N LEU A 5 14.74 2.34 -15.12
CA LEU A 5 14.77 2.18 -13.67
C LEU A 5 13.52 2.79 -13.01
N GLU A 6 13.12 3.98 -13.45
CA GLU A 6 11.93 4.66 -12.92
C GLU A 6 10.64 3.85 -13.17
N THR A 7 10.51 3.29 -14.37
CA THR A 7 9.39 2.41 -14.74
C THR A 7 9.30 1.20 -13.81
N HIS A 8 10.42 0.48 -13.60
CA HIS A 8 10.43 -0.69 -12.73
C HIS A 8 10.15 -0.35 -11.25
N LEU A 9 10.70 0.77 -10.75
CA LEU A 9 10.40 1.24 -9.39
C LEU A 9 8.93 1.62 -9.22
N GLN A 10 8.30 2.20 -10.25
CA GLN A 10 6.88 2.55 -10.21
C GLN A 10 5.99 1.31 -10.09
N GLU A 11 6.30 0.23 -10.80
CA GLU A 11 5.55 -1.03 -10.71
C GLU A 11 5.66 -1.67 -9.31
N LEU A 12 6.86 -1.66 -8.69
CA LEU A 12 7.03 -2.12 -7.31
C LEU A 12 6.21 -1.29 -6.32
N ARG A 13 6.21 0.04 -6.48
CA ARG A 13 5.41 0.96 -5.63
C ARG A 13 3.92 0.71 -5.80
N ARG A 14 3.43 0.54 -7.03
CA ARG A 14 2.01 0.26 -7.31
C ARG A 14 1.56 -1.05 -6.67
N GLY A 15 2.38 -2.10 -6.69
CA GLY A 15 2.08 -3.37 -6.04
C GLY A 15 2.02 -3.28 -4.52
N THR A 16 2.95 -2.55 -3.91
CA THR A 16 3.11 -2.50 -2.45
C THR A 16 2.22 -1.47 -1.74
N VAL A 17 1.89 -0.35 -2.40
CA VAL A 17 1.05 0.71 -1.80
C VAL A 17 -0.37 0.22 -1.48
N VAL A 18 -0.89 -0.73 -2.26
CA VAL A 18 -2.21 -1.35 -1.99
C VAL A 18 -2.19 -2.04 -0.63
N LEU A 19 -1.19 -2.89 -0.40
CA LEU A 19 -1.03 -3.61 0.86
C LEU A 19 -0.86 -2.63 2.03
N ALA A 20 0.00 -1.62 1.86
CA ALA A 20 0.23 -0.60 2.88
C ALA A 20 -1.06 0.14 3.27
N CYS A 21 -1.86 0.56 2.29
CA CYS A 21 -3.16 1.20 2.54
C CYS A 21 -4.10 0.29 3.34
N LEU A 22 -4.24 -0.98 2.94
CA LEU A 22 -5.14 -1.92 3.61
C LEU A 22 -4.70 -2.24 5.04
N GLN A 23 -3.39 -2.30 5.30
CA GLN A 23 -2.86 -2.52 6.64
C GLN A 23 -3.04 -1.29 7.55
N LEU A 24 -2.70 -0.09 7.05
CA LEU A 24 -2.82 1.15 7.82
C LEU A 24 -4.28 1.50 8.13
N LEU A 25 -5.20 1.27 7.19
CA LEU A 25 -6.63 1.55 7.35
C LEU A 25 -7.39 0.47 8.15
N ARG A 26 -6.70 -0.52 8.73
CA ARG A 26 -7.33 -1.38 9.77
C ARG A 26 -7.83 -0.54 10.94
N THR A 27 -7.10 0.52 11.24
CA THR A 27 -7.57 1.63 12.07
C THR A 27 -8.16 2.71 11.15
N PRO A 28 -9.41 3.15 11.36
CA PRO A 28 -10.03 4.18 10.53
C PRO A 28 -9.19 5.45 10.45
N GLY A 29 -9.10 6.06 9.27
CA GLY A 29 -8.28 7.25 9.07
C GLY A 29 -8.69 8.10 7.87
N TYR A 30 -8.28 9.37 7.89
CA TYR A 30 -8.47 10.29 6.77
C TYR A 30 -7.46 10.03 5.66
N GLY A 31 -7.86 10.28 4.41
CA GLY A 31 -6.98 10.10 3.25
C GLY A 31 -5.69 10.94 3.32
N TYR A 32 -5.75 12.15 3.88
CA TYR A 32 -4.56 12.98 4.08
C TYR A 32 -3.62 12.40 5.13
N GLY A 33 -4.13 12.00 6.30
CA GLY A 33 -3.29 11.38 7.34
C GLY A 33 -2.71 10.03 6.88
N LEU A 34 -3.43 9.30 6.03
CA LEU A 34 -2.88 8.10 5.39
C LEU A 34 -1.72 8.42 4.44
N LEU A 35 -1.80 9.52 3.67
CA LEU A 35 -0.73 9.96 2.79
C LEU A 35 0.55 10.24 3.57
N GLU A 36 0.45 11.00 4.67
CA GLU A 36 1.58 11.32 5.56
C GLU A 36 2.19 10.06 6.17
N GLU A 37 1.35 9.12 6.63
CA GLU A 37 1.81 7.89 7.25
C GLU A 37 2.48 6.93 6.24
N LEU A 38 2.01 6.91 4.99
CA LEU A 38 2.65 6.17 3.90
C LEU A 38 4.04 6.74 3.60
N GLU A 39 4.15 8.07 3.44
CA GLU A 39 5.42 8.75 3.18
C GLU A 39 6.42 8.51 4.32
N ARG A 40 5.97 8.65 5.57
CA ARG A 40 6.80 8.39 6.77
C ARG A 40 7.34 6.98 6.84
N ARG A 41 6.63 6.00 6.25
CA ARG A 41 7.06 4.59 6.17
C ARG A 41 7.82 4.24 4.89
N GLY A 42 8.12 5.22 4.04
CA GLY A 42 8.89 5.05 2.82
C GLY A 42 8.06 4.62 1.59
N PHE A 43 6.73 4.64 1.67
CA PHE A 43 5.87 4.41 0.51
C PHE A 43 5.72 5.72 -0.28
N ALA A 44 6.54 5.89 -1.32
CA ALA A 44 6.46 7.04 -2.21
C ALA A 44 5.12 7.03 -2.98
N THR A 45 4.21 7.93 -2.60
CA THR A 45 2.92 8.14 -3.26
C THR A 45 2.48 9.59 -3.09
N ASP A 46 1.54 10.03 -3.93
CA ASP A 46 0.98 11.38 -3.89
C ASP A 46 -0.56 11.33 -3.83
N ALA A 47 -1.18 12.50 -3.65
CA ALA A 47 -2.63 12.62 -3.62
C ALA A 47 -3.29 12.15 -4.94
N ASN A 48 -2.66 12.42 -6.10
CA ASN A 48 -3.18 12.07 -7.42
C ASN A 48 -3.21 10.56 -7.64
N THR A 49 -2.37 9.81 -6.92
CA THR A 49 -2.30 8.36 -6.95
C THR A 49 -3.16 7.74 -5.86
N LEU A 50 -3.07 8.27 -4.64
CA LEU A 50 -3.73 7.70 -3.47
C LEU A 50 -5.26 7.80 -3.56
N TYR A 51 -5.82 8.95 -3.91
CA TYR A 51 -7.29 9.11 -3.89
C TYR A 51 -8.01 8.24 -4.93
N PRO A 52 -7.53 8.12 -6.20
CA PRO A 52 -8.08 7.14 -7.13
C PRO A 52 -7.93 5.70 -6.65
N LEU A 53 -6.81 5.36 -6.00
CA LEU A 53 -6.60 4.04 -5.41
C LEU A 53 -7.64 3.74 -4.32
N LEU A 54 -7.86 4.67 -3.38
CA LEU A 54 -8.85 4.49 -2.31
C LEU A 54 -10.26 4.31 -2.87
N ARG A 55 -10.66 5.12 -3.85
CA ARG A 55 -11.96 4.98 -4.54
C ARG A 55 -12.10 3.62 -5.23
N ARG A 56 -11.03 3.12 -5.85
CA ARG A 56 -11.01 1.80 -6.49
C ARG A 56 -11.18 0.68 -5.46
N LEU A 57 -10.43 0.73 -4.36
CA LEU A 57 -10.53 -0.26 -3.28
C LEU A 57 -11.89 -0.24 -2.59
N GLU A 58 -12.49 0.95 -2.43
CA GLU A 58 -13.87 1.11 -1.94
C GLU A 58 -14.88 0.49 -2.93
N LYS A 59 -14.78 0.80 -4.23
CA LYS A 59 -15.65 0.21 -5.27
C LYS A 59 -15.54 -1.31 -5.34
N GLN A 60 -14.37 -1.87 -5.02
CA GLN A 60 -14.13 -3.32 -4.95
C GLN A 60 -14.57 -3.94 -3.62
N GLY A 61 -15.05 -3.15 -2.65
CA GLY A 61 -15.50 -3.61 -1.35
C GLY A 61 -14.37 -3.94 -0.36
N HIS A 62 -13.12 -3.59 -0.67
CA HIS A 62 -11.98 -3.77 0.24
C HIS A 62 -11.88 -2.67 1.29
N LEU A 63 -12.40 -1.48 0.99
CA LEU A 63 -12.56 -0.38 1.94
C LEU A 63 -14.03 -0.05 2.11
N THR A 64 -14.38 0.48 3.28
CA THR A 64 -15.61 1.23 3.52
C THR A 64 -15.23 2.69 3.79
N SER A 65 -16.14 3.62 3.47
CA SER A 65 -15.98 5.02 3.85
C SER A 65 -17.21 5.55 4.57
N GLU A 66 -16.97 6.49 5.47
CA GLU A 66 -17.98 7.20 6.23
C GLU A 66 -17.65 8.69 6.18
N TRP A 67 -18.69 9.52 6.16
CA TRP A 67 -18.53 10.98 6.18
C TRP A 67 -18.48 11.44 7.62
N ASN A 68 -17.40 12.09 8.01
CA ASN A 68 -17.38 12.92 9.21
C ASN A 68 -17.98 14.28 8.85
N THR A 69 -19.13 14.60 9.46
CA THR A 69 -19.87 15.87 9.27
C THR A 69 -19.71 16.83 10.45
N ASP A 70 -18.88 16.50 11.44
CA ASP A 70 -18.68 17.31 12.65
C ASP A 70 -17.78 18.53 12.38
N GLU A 71 -17.05 18.53 11.26
CA GLU A 71 -16.22 19.65 10.81
C GLU A 71 -16.94 20.53 9.78
N ALA A 72 -16.53 21.81 9.69
CA ALA A 72 -17.06 22.79 8.73
C ALA A 72 -16.96 22.35 7.25
N ARG A 73 -16.12 21.37 6.94
CA ARG A 73 -16.05 20.70 5.65
C ARG A 73 -16.15 19.19 5.87
N PRO A 74 -17.20 18.52 5.39
CA PRO A 74 -17.32 17.09 5.51
C PRO A 74 -16.10 16.37 4.92
N ARG A 75 -15.54 15.42 5.68
CA ARG A 75 -14.36 14.64 5.26
C ARG A 75 -14.71 13.16 5.29
N LYS A 76 -14.31 12.43 4.25
CA LYS A 76 -14.37 10.97 4.27
C LYS A 76 -13.24 10.41 5.12
N PHE A 77 -13.56 9.52 6.03
CA PHE A 77 -12.60 8.59 6.60
C PHE A 77 -12.82 7.20 6.01
N TYR A 78 -11.73 6.47 5.82
CA TYR A 78 -11.74 5.13 5.24
C TYR A 78 -11.41 4.11 6.32
N ARG A 79 -11.93 2.90 6.15
CA ARG A 79 -11.59 1.73 6.97
C ARG A 79 -11.48 0.50 6.08
N THR A 80 -10.53 -0.38 6.38
CA THR A 80 -10.43 -1.68 5.72
C THR A 80 -11.63 -2.55 6.11
N SER A 81 -12.35 -3.07 5.11
CA SER A 81 -13.50 -3.94 5.31
C SER A 81 -13.07 -5.34 5.74
N SER A 82 -14.01 -6.20 6.14
CA SER A 82 -13.72 -7.61 6.43
C SER A 82 -13.13 -8.36 5.22
N VAL A 83 -13.53 -8.00 3.99
CA VAL A 83 -12.98 -8.59 2.76
C VAL A 83 -11.59 -8.01 2.49
N GLY A 84 -11.39 -6.71 2.74
CA GLY A 84 -10.09 -6.06 2.63
C GLY A 84 -9.06 -6.59 3.63
N ILE A 85 -9.48 -6.96 4.85
CA ILE A 85 -8.61 -7.58 5.86
C ILE A 85 -8.06 -8.91 5.33
N ARG A 86 -8.94 -9.78 4.80
CA ARG A 86 -8.53 -11.06 4.20
C ARG A 86 -7.56 -10.87 3.04
N LEU A 87 -7.85 -9.91 2.16
CA LEU A 87 -6.94 -9.56 1.07
C LEU A 87 -5.57 -9.10 1.60
N ALA A 88 -5.56 -8.24 2.62
CA ALA A 88 -4.32 -7.77 3.23
C ALA A 88 -3.50 -8.91 3.85
N ASP A 89 -4.14 -9.85 4.55
CA ASP A 89 -3.47 -11.02 5.14
C ASP A 89 -2.85 -11.93 4.06
N THR A 90 -3.59 -12.19 2.98
CA THR A 90 -3.07 -12.95 1.83
C THR A 90 -1.89 -12.23 1.20
N LEU A 91 -2.03 -10.94 0.87
CA LEU A 91 -0.95 -10.15 0.27
C LEU A 91 0.28 -10.03 1.17
N THR A 92 0.10 -9.93 2.50
CA THR A 92 1.21 -9.94 3.46
C THR A 92 1.95 -11.27 3.43
N THR A 93 1.23 -12.38 3.36
CA THR A 93 1.82 -13.73 3.28
C THR A 93 2.61 -13.89 1.97
N GLU A 94 2.00 -13.56 0.84
CA GLU A 94 2.65 -13.63 -0.47
C GLU A 94 3.89 -12.73 -0.55
N TRP A 95 3.82 -11.51 0.00
CA TRP A 95 4.96 -10.59 0.04
C TRP A 95 6.12 -11.13 0.87
N ALA A 96 5.83 -11.76 2.02
CA ALA A 96 6.84 -12.40 2.85
C ALA A 96 7.51 -13.58 2.10
N SER A 97 6.73 -14.42 1.44
CA SER A 97 7.25 -15.53 0.62
C SER A 97 8.12 -15.04 -0.55
N LEU A 98 7.68 -14.00 -1.27
CA LEU A 98 8.45 -13.41 -2.36
C LEU A 98 9.76 -12.80 -1.86
N THR A 99 9.72 -12.08 -0.73
CA THR A 99 10.91 -11.47 -0.12
C THR A 99 11.91 -12.55 0.29
N ALA A 100 11.44 -13.65 0.88
CA ALA A 100 12.29 -14.78 1.24
C ALA A 100 12.92 -15.44 0.00
N ALA A 101 12.15 -15.68 -1.06
CA ALA A 101 12.64 -16.26 -2.31
C ALA A 101 13.68 -15.35 -3.01
N ILE A 102 13.47 -14.04 -3.04
CA ILE A 102 14.46 -13.10 -3.59
C ILE A 102 15.73 -13.10 -2.73
N ALA A 103 15.58 -13.15 -1.40
CA ALA A 103 16.73 -13.17 -0.51
C ALA A 103 17.64 -14.39 -0.75
N THR A 104 17.10 -15.58 -1.06
CA THR A 104 17.95 -16.74 -1.40
C THR A 104 18.80 -16.46 -2.64
N LEU A 105 18.23 -15.83 -3.67
CA LEU A 105 18.94 -15.49 -4.90
C LEU A 105 20.08 -14.48 -4.68
N THR A 106 19.88 -13.52 -3.78
CA THR A 106 20.89 -12.49 -3.50
C THR A 106 21.97 -12.97 -2.52
N THR A 107 21.71 -14.04 -1.76
CA THR A 107 22.68 -14.59 -0.80
C THR A 107 23.62 -15.61 -1.45
N ASP A 108 23.14 -16.34 -2.46
CA ASP A 108 23.92 -17.36 -3.22
C ASP A 108 25.07 -16.78 -4.07
N THR A 109 25.11 -15.47 -4.31
CA THR A 109 26.20 -14.84 -5.09
C THR A 109 27.49 -14.67 -4.28
N SER A 110 27.44 -14.89 -2.96
CA SER A 110 28.57 -14.67 -2.04
C SER A 110 29.56 -15.85 -1.95
N GLU A 111 29.20 -17.02 -2.49
CA GLU A 111 29.95 -18.28 -2.29
C GLU A 111 30.68 -18.80 -3.55
N GLN A 112 30.67 -18.05 -4.67
CA GLN A 112 31.37 -18.44 -5.90
C GLN A 112 32.70 -17.70 -6.17
N GLU A 113 33.23 -16.96 -5.18
CA GLU A 113 34.54 -16.29 -5.28
C GLU A 113 35.59 -16.82 -4.27
N HIS A 114 35.70 -18.15 -4.12
CA HIS A 114 36.88 -18.79 -3.50
C HIS A 114 37.34 -20.03 -4.27
#